data_AF-A0A534P8R7-F1
#
_entry.id   AF-A0A534P8R7-F1
#
_cell.length_a   1.000
_cell.length_b   1.000
_cell.length_c   1.000
_cell.angle_alpha   90.00
_cell.angle_beta   90.00
_cell.angle_gamma   90.00
#
_symmetry.space_group_name_H-M   'P 1'
#
loop_
_entity.id
_entity.type
_entity.pdbx_description
1 polymer ?
#
loop_
_entity_poly.entity_id
_entity_poly.type
_entity_poly.pdbx_seq_one_letter_code
_entity_poly.pdbx_strand_id
1 'polypeptide(L)' 'LRAWRKARAEARKVEVQVIAPNAVLMAVAQSRPRDLDELARIAGMDEFRVRQYGAEMLAAMDAAS' A
#
# COMPACT_ATOMS: atom_id res chain seq x y z
N LEU A 1 0.18 -1.69 8.02
CA LEU A 1 -0.29 -1.93 6.63
C LEU A 1 -1.71 -2.55 6.47
N ARG A 2 -2.04 -3.72 7.05
CA ARG A 2 -3.41 -4.33 6.90
C ARG A 2 -4.54 -3.43 7.42
N ALA A 3 -4.35 -2.85 8.60
CA ALA A 3 -5.32 -1.92 9.21
C ALA A 3 -5.53 -0.67 8.35
N TRP A 4 -4.43 -0.07 7.85
CA TRP A 4 -4.48 1.05 6.91
C TRP A 4 -5.31 0.71 5.66
N ARG A 5 -5.05 -0.43 5.01
CA ARG A 5 -5.81 -0.84 3.81
C ARG A 5 -7.30 -0.93 4.09
N LYS A 6 -7.68 -1.52 5.23
CA LYS A 6 -9.09 -1.62 5.64
C LYS A 6 -9.69 -0.22 5.81
N ALA A 7 -9.05 0.65 6.58
CA ALA A 7 -9.53 2.02 6.79
C ALA A 7 -9.68 2.81 5.48
N ARG A 8 -8.74 2.65 4.54
CA ARG A 8 -8.81 3.31 3.24
C ARG A 8 -9.94 2.78 2.35
N ALA A 9 -10.19 1.48 2.39
CA ALA A 9 -11.28 0.83 1.67
C ALA A 9 -12.65 1.31 2.17
N GLU A 10 -12.84 1.37 3.50
CA GLU A 10 -14.03 1.92 4.14
C GLU A 10 -14.25 3.39 3.76
N ALA A 11 -13.20 4.23 3.85
CA ALA A 11 -13.28 5.65 3.49
C ALA A 11 -13.69 5.88 2.02
N ARG A 12 -13.29 4.96 1.12
CA ARG A 12 -13.65 5.01 -0.30
C ARG A 12 -14.93 4.24 -0.63
N LYS A 13 -15.52 3.52 0.33
CA LYS A 13 -16.67 2.61 0.12
C LYS A 13 -16.41 1.57 -0.98
N VAL A 14 -15.23 0.98 -0.97
CA VAL A 14 -14.81 -0.06 -1.93
C VAL A 14 -14.24 -1.26 -1.20
N GLU A 15 -14.18 -2.39 -1.90
CA GLU A 15 -13.51 -3.59 -1.41
C GLU A 15 -12.00 -3.36 -1.20
N VAL A 16 -11.41 -4.01 -0.19
CA VAL A 16 -9.97 -3.88 0.12
C VAL A 16 -9.04 -4.22 -1.04
N GLN A 17 -9.48 -5.14 -1.92
CA GLN A 17 -8.74 -5.54 -3.12
C GLN A 17 -8.60 -4.40 -4.14
N VAL A 18 -9.55 -3.45 -4.16
CA VAL A 18 -9.51 -2.26 -5.01
C VAL A 18 -8.39 -1.31 -4.57
N ILE A 19 -8.18 -1.19 -3.25
CA ILE A 19 -7.05 -0.41 -2.71
C ILE A 19 -5.74 -1.10 -3.06
N ALA A 20 -5.56 -2.33 -2.58
CA ALA A 20 -4.39 -3.16 -2.88
C ALA A 20 -4.73 -4.65 -2.70
N PRO A 21 -4.55 -5.49 -3.73
CA PRO A 21 -4.67 -6.94 -3.60
C PRO A 21 -3.76 -7.51 -2.50
N ASN A 22 -4.10 -8.68 -1.97
CA ASN A 22 -3.28 -9.33 -0.94
C ASN A 22 -1.83 -9.57 -1.41
N ALA A 23 -1.65 -9.95 -2.68
CA ALA A 23 -0.31 -10.15 -3.26
C ALA A 23 0.55 -8.88 -3.19
N VAL A 24 -0.04 -7.72 -3.56
CA VAL A 24 0.65 -6.42 -3.47
C VAL A 24 0.97 -6.07 -2.02
N LEU A 25 0.01 -6.25 -1.12
CA LEU A 25 0.20 -5.94 0.31
C LEU A 25 1.33 -6.80 0.92
N MET A 26 1.41 -8.08 0.54
CA MET A 26 2.47 -8.99 0.97
C MET A 26 3.82 -8.60 0.37
N ALA A 27 3.88 -8.28 -0.93
CA ALA A 27 5.10 -7.87 -1.59
C ALA A 27 5.68 -6.60 -0.95
N VAL A 28 4.84 -5.59 -0.67
CA VAL A 28 5.25 -4.38 0.05
C VAL A 28 5.78 -4.69 1.44
N ALA A 29 5.09 -5.54 2.21
CA ALA A 29 5.54 -5.90 3.55
C ALA A 29 6.87 -6.68 3.57
N GLN A 30 7.14 -7.48 2.54
CA GLN A 30 8.39 -8.24 2.39
C GLN A 30 9.55 -7.36 1.92
N SER A 31 9.31 -6.51 0.91
CA SER A 31 10.33 -5.62 0.35
C SER A 31 10.70 -4.47 1.28
N ARG A 32 9.81 -4.07 2.19
CA ARG A 32 10.00 -2.95 3.14
C ARG A 32 10.55 -1.68 2.47
N PRO A 33 9.89 -1.16 1.42
CA PRO A 33 10.39 0.01 0.72
C PRO A 33 10.43 1.22 1.66
N ARG A 34 11.46 2.05 1.52
CA ARG A 34 11.74 3.22 2.34
C ARG A 34 11.32 4.53 1.65
N ASP A 35 11.06 4.48 0.35
CA ASP A 35 10.62 5.60 -0.46
C ASP A 35 9.63 5.19 -1.57
N LEU A 36 9.12 6.17 -2.30
CA LEU A 36 8.16 5.96 -3.37
C LEU A 36 8.76 5.26 -4.59
N ASP A 37 10.05 5.44 -4.83
CA ASP A 37 10.74 4.85 -6.00
C ASP A 37 10.94 3.35 -5.79
N GLU A 38 11.33 2.94 -4.58
CA GLU A 38 11.36 1.54 -4.15
C GLU A 38 9.96 0.92 -4.20
N LEU A 39 8.95 1.65 -3.73
CA LEU A 39 7.57 1.18 -3.76
C LEU A 39 7.05 0.99 -5.20
N ALA A 40 7.42 1.87 -6.12
CA ALA A 40 7.05 1.78 -7.54
C ALA A 40 7.68 0.58 -8.27
N ARG A 41 8.76 0.02 -7.74
CA ARG A 41 9.39 -1.21 -8.28
C ARG A 41 8.64 -2.49 -7.89
N ILE A 42 7.66 -2.41 -7.00
CA ILE A 42 6.94 -3.58 -6.49
C ILE A 42 5.85 -4.01 -7.46
N ALA A 43 5.80 -5.31 -7.78
CA ALA A 43 4.79 -5.87 -8.67
C ALA A 43 3.36 -5.56 -8.18
N GLY A 44 2.56 -4.93 -9.05
CA GLY A 44 1.19 -4.49 -8.76
C GLY A 44 1.08 -3.11 -8.09
N MET A 45 2.19 -2.41 -7.86
CA MET A 45 2.22 -0.97 -7.57
C MET A 45 2.36 -0.19 -8.87
N ASP A 46 1.25 -0.07 -9.61
CA ASP A 46 1.17 0.81 -10.78
C ASP A 46 1.33 2.29 -10.39
N GLU A 47 1.58 3.15 -11.38
CA GLU A 47 1.79 4.58 -11.16
C GLU A 47 0.61 5.25 -10.43
N PHE A 48 -0.62 4.83 -10.74
CA PHE A 48 -1.81 5.33 -10.05
C PHE A 48 -1.77 4.97 -8.56
N ARG A 49 -1.47 3.72 -8.21
CA ARG A 49 -1.43 3.24 -6.83
C ARG A 49 -0.31 3.89 -6.03
N VAL A 50 0.87 4.07 -6.64
CA VAL A 50 1.99 4.79 -6.01
C VAL A 50 1.61 6.23 -5.73
N ARG A 51 1.06 6.94 -6.73
CA ARG A 51 0.63 8.34 -6.57
C ARG A 51 -0.50 8.50 -5.56
N GLN A 52 -1.46 7.57 -5.53
CA GLN A 52 -2.64 7.70 -4.68
C GLN A 52 -2.42 7.23 -3.24
N TYR A 53 -1.63 6.18 -3.05
CA TYR A 53 -1.54 5.50 -1.76
C TYR A 53 -0.11 5.34 -1.25
N GLY A 54 0.92 5.63 -2.05
CA GLY A 54 2.28 5.32 -1.70
C GLY A 54 2.77 5.98 -0.42
N ALA A 55 2.50 7.28 -0.26
CA ALA A 55 2.86 8.01 0.96
C ALA A 55 2.16 7.45 2.20
N GLU A 56 0.86 7.13 2.08
CA GLU A 56 0.10 6.54 3.19
C GLU A 56 0.59 5.12 3.53
N MET A 57 0.97 4.33 2.52
CA MET A 57 1.51 2.98 2.71
C MET A 57 2.85 2.99 3.44
N LEU A 58 3.76 3.89 3.05
CA LEU A 58 5.06 4.08 3.72
C LEU A 58 4.86 4.46 5.19
N ALA A 59 4.03 5.49 5.45
CA ALA A 59 3.71 5.90 6.82
C ALA A 59 3.08 4.77 7.65
N ALA A 60 2.19 3.97 7.04
CA ALA A 60 1.53 2.85 7.71
C ALA A 60 2.43 1.62 7.95
N MET A 61 3.64 1.60 7.40
CA MET A 61 4.68 0.62 7.73
C MET A 61 5.56 1.13 8.87
N ASP A 62 5.96 2.41 8.85
CA ASP A 62 6.75 3.01 9.93
C ASP A 62 5.97 3.01 11.26
N ALA A 63 4.66 3.30 11.23
CA ALA A 63 3.81 3.31 12.42
C ALA A 63 3.55 1.92 13.04
N ALA A 64 3.98 0.83 12.39
CA ALA A 64 3.87 -0.53 12.89
C ALA A 64 5.18 -1.07 13.51
N SER A 65 6.19 -0.20 13.64
CA SER A 65 7.50 -0.50 14.24
C SER A 65 7.53 -0.19 15.73
#